data_AF-A0A661D6J1-F1
#
_entry.id   AF-A0A661D6J1-F1
#
_cell.length_a   1.000
_cell.length_b   1.000
_cell.length_c   1.000
_cell.angle_alpha   90.00
_cell.angle_beta   90.00
_cell.angle_gamma   90.00
#
_symmetry.space_group_name_H-M   'P 1'
#
loop_
_entity.id
_entity.type
_entity.pdbx_description
1 polymer ?
#
loop_
_entity_poly.entity_id
_entity_poly.type
_entity_poly.pdbx_seq_one_letter_code
_entity_poly.pdbx_strand_id
1 'polypeptide(L)' 'MPLMPGLAAKTSHPEAVLQMVLDWTGGQPLLSQKLCKFIRKTEGHIPEGQETAWIEQLVHTKIIESEPGTKAEKTGMQG' A
#
# COMPACT_ATOMS: atom_id res chain seq x y z
N MET A 1 -20.29 2.34 -4.86
CA MET A 1 -18.81 2.46 -4.78
C MET A 1 -18.20 1.07 -4.70
N PRO A 2 -17.29 0.62 -5.59
CA PRO A 2 -16.63 -0.66 -5.31
C PRO A 2 -15.11 -0.48 -5.13
N LEU A 3 -14.72 0.27 -4.09
CA LEU A 3 -13.41 0.09 -3.46
C LEU A 3 -13.50 -0.88 -2.28
N MET A 4 -14.61 -0.80 -1.53
CA MET A 4 -14.90 -1.62 -0.36
C MET A 4 -14.89 -3.14 -0.61
N PRO A 5 -15.51 -3.68 -1.67
CA PRO A 5 -15.52 -5.13 -1.91
C PRO A 5 -14.11 -5.71 -2.12
N GLY A 6 -13.19 -4.91 -2.68
CA GLY A 6 -11.81 -5.32 -2.87
C GLY A 6 -10.98 -5.33 -1.58
N LEU A 7 -11.33 -4.50 -0.60
CA LEU A 7 -10.68 -4.46 0.71
C LEU A 7 -11.26 -5.51 1.67
N ALA A 8 -12.56 -5.81 1.57
CA ALA A 8 -13.22 -6.83 2.39
C ALA A 8 -12.66 -8.23 2.18
N ALA A 9 -12.02 -8.49 1.02
CA ALA A 9 -11.31 -9.75 0.77
C ALA A 9 -9.92 -9.81 1.42
N LYS A 10 -9.44 -8.69 1.99
CA LYS A 10 -8.08 -8.52 2.51
C LYS A 10 -8.01 -8.28 4.01
N THR A 11 -9.11 -7.91 4.64
CA THR A 11 -9.19 -7.64 6.07
C THR A 11 -10.61 -7.86 6.59
N SER A 12 -10.74 -8.24 7.86
CA SER A 12 -12.00 -8.21 8.61
C SER A 12 -12.46 -6.78 8.94
N HIS A 13 -11.58 -5.78 8.80
CA HIS A 13 -11.82 -4.36 9.10
C HIS A 13 -11.62 -3.45 7.86
N PRO A 14 -12.36 -3.67 6.76
CA PRO A 14 -12.14 -2.95 5.50
C PRO A 14 -12.37 -1.43 5.61
N GLU A 15 -13.24 -0.99 6.52
CA GLU A 15 -13.47 0.44 6.76
C GLU A 15 -12.29 1.11 7.45
N ALA A 16 -11.66 0.43 8.43
CA ALA A 16 -10.47 0.94 9.10
C ALA A 16 -9.30 1.08 8.13
N VAL A 17 -9.09 0.07 7.27
CA VAL A 17 -8.09 0.15 6.20
C VAL A 17 -8.41 1.28 5.22
N LEU A 18 -9.68 1.48 4.85
CA LEU A 18 -10.07 2.58 3.98
C LEU A 18 -9.79 3.94 4.61
N GLN A 19 -10.07 4.12 5.91
CA GLN A 19 -9.74 5.35 6.64
C GLN A 19 -8.23 5.61 6.60
N MET A 20 -7.41 4.62 6.95
CA MET A 20 -5.95 4.76 6.89
C MET A 20 -5.46 5.13 5.49
N VAL A 21 -6.02 4.50 4.43
CA VAL A 21 -5.69 4.85 3.05
C VAL A 21 -5.99 6.32 2.77
N LEU A 22 -7.15 6.83 3.19
CA LEU A 22 -7.52 8.23 2.98
C LEU A 22 -6.63 9.18 3.79
N ASP A 23 -6.29 8.82 5.02
CA ASP A 23 -5.41 9.61 5.89
C ASP A 23 -4.02 9.75 5.27
N TRP A 24 -3.43 8.64 4.80
CA TRP A 24 -2.12 8.63 4.16
C TRP A 24 -2.08 9.40 2.84
N THR A 25 -3.20 9.50 2.12
CA THR A 25 -3.26 10.14 0.81
C THR A 25 -3.86 11.55 0.84
N GLY A 26 -4.30 12.03 2.01
CA GLY A 26 -5.08 13.26 2.15
C GLY A 26 -6.39 13.22 1.36
N GLY A 27 -6.97 12.03 1.16
CA GLY A 27 -8.18 11.83 0.37
C GLY A 27 -8.02 12.01 -1.14
N GLN A 28 -6.80 12.16 -1.66
CA GLN A 28 -6.58 12.37 -3.10
C GLN A 28 -7.01 11.12 -3.91
N PRO A 29 -7.96 11.24 -4.85
CA PRO A 29 -8.52 10.08 -5.54
C PRO A 29 -7.49 9.20 -6.26
N LEU A 30 -6.48 9.80 -6.90
CA LEU A 30 -5.43 9.06 -7.62
C LEU A 30 -4.55 8.25 -6.68
N LEU A 31 -4.11 8.86 -5.57
CA LEU A 31 -3.26 8.20 -4.59
C LEU A 31 -4.03 7.11 -3.84
N SER A 32 -5.27 7.39 -3.41
CA SER A 32 -6.16 6.41 -2.78
C SER A 32 -6.42 5.22 -3.69
N GLN A 33 -6.68 5.46 -4.99
CA GLN A 33 -6.87 4.38 -5.96
C GLN A 33 -5.57 3.56 -6.15
N LYS A 34 -4.41 4.20 -6.21
CA LYS A 34 -3.11 3.53 -6.33
C LYS A 34 -2.82 2.64 -5.12
N LEU A 35 -3.03 3.15 -3.90
CA LEU A 35 -2.82 2.40 -2.66
C LEU A 35 -3.78 1.21 -2.54
N CYS A 36 -5.09 1.44 -2.75
CA CYS A 36 -6.09 0.35 -2.78
C CYS A 36 -5.74 -0.74 -3.79
N LYS A 37 -5.17 -0.38 -4.95
CA LYS A 37 -4.71 -1.35 -5.94
C LYS A 37 -3.52 -2.18 -5.44
N PHE A 38 -2.59 -1.59 -4.69
CA PHE A 38 -1.47 -2.31 -4.10
C PHE A 38 -1.92 -3.27 -2.99
N ILE A 39 -2.86 -2.85 -2.13
CA ILE A 39 -3.46 -3.70 -1.09
C ILE A 39 -4.13 -4.93 -1.71
N ARG A 40 -4.85 -4.75 -2.83
CA ARG A 40 -5.49 -5.87 -3.52
C ARG A 40 -4.50 -6.85 -4.15
N LYS A 41 -3.33 -6.37 -4.55
CA LYS A 41 -2.29 -7.16 -5.23
C LYS A 41 -1.35 -7.90 -4.28
N THR A 42 -1.33 -7.53 -3.00
CA THR A 42 -0.51 -8.19 -2.00
C THR A 42 -1.03 -9.60 -1.75
N GLU A 43 -0.13 -10.54 -1.54
CA GLU A 43 -0.50 -11.91 -1.22
C GLU A 43 -0.92 -12.01 0.24
N GLY A 44 -1.87 -12.89 0.53
CA GLY A 44 -2.41 -13.08 1.87
C GLY A 44 -3.41 -11.99 2.32
N HIS A 45 -3.64 -12.00 3.62
CA HIS A 45 -4.59 -11.16 4.36
C HIS A 45 -3.81 -10.19 5.25
N ILE A 46 -4.37 -9.01 5.49
CA ILE A 46 -3.82 -8.04 6.43
C ILE A 46 -3.99 -8.64 7.84
N PRO A 47 -2.94 -8.77 8.64
CA PRO A 47 -3.07 -9.30 9.99
C PRO A 47 -3.95 -8.39 10.86
N GLU A 48 -4.92 -8.99 11.55
CA GLU A 48 -5.82 -8.25 12.45
C GLU A 48 -5.03 -7.58 13.58
N GLY A 49 -5.34 -6.32 13.86
CA GLY A 49 -4.65 -5.51 14.87
C GLY A 49 -3.29 -4.97 14.40
N GLN A 50 -2.87 -5.24 13.16
CA GLN A 50 -1.64 -4.70 12.56
C GLN A 50 -1.89 -3.90 11.28
N GLU A 51 -3.15 -3.54 11.00
CA GLU A 51 -3.54 -2.83 9.78
C GLU A 51 -2.72 -1.55 9.59
N THR A 52 -2.51 -0.76 10.65
CA THR A 52 -1.73 0.49 10.61
C THR A 52 -0.28 0.24 10.17
N ALA A 53 0.43 -0.62 10.90
CA ALA A 53 1.84 -0.89 10.64
C ALA A 53 2.04 -1.50 9.24
N TRP A 54 1.11 -2.37 8.83
CA TRP A 54 1.14 -2.99 7.51
C TRP A 54 0.91 -1.97 6.39
N ILE A 55 -0.06 -1.06 6.54
CA ILE A 55 -0.35 -0.01 5.56
C ILE A 55 0.80 0.99 5.48
N GLU A 56 1.37 1.40 6.61
CA GLU A 56 2.54 2.28 6.66
C GLU A 56 3.72 1.67 5.88
N GLN A 57 4.05 0.40 6.13
CA GLN A 57 5.07 -0.32 5.36
C GLN A 57 4.75 -0.36 3.87
N LEU A 58 3.49 -0.59 3.49
CA LEU A 58 3.09 -0.58 2.08
C LEU A 58 3.26 0.81 1.44
N VAL A 59 2.90 1.88 2.13
CA VAL A 59 3.07 3.25 1.66
C VAL A 59 4.55 3.59 1.46
N HIS A 60 5.40 3.26 2.44
CA HIS A 60 6.84 3.48 2.34
C HIS A 60 7.48 2.72 1.18
N THR A 61 7.07 1.48 0.93
CA THR A 61 7.64 0.62 -0.12
C THR A 61 7.08 0.86 -1.53
N LYS A 62 5.89 1.49 -1.68
CA LYS A 62 5.21 1.58 -2.99
C LYS A 62 4.80 2.99 -3.42
N ILE A 63 4.70 3.94 -2.49
CA ILE A 63 4.29 5.32 -2.79
C ILE A 63 5.47 6.27 -2.65
N ILE A 64 6.29 6.13 -1.60
CA ILE A 64 7.45 6.99 -1.38
C ILE A 64 8.64 6.60 -2.28
N GLU A 65 8.72 5.34 -2.73
CA GLU A 65 9.81 4.84 -3.58
C GLU A 65 9.66 5.18 -5.08
N SER A 66 8.84 6.16 -5.46
CA SER A 66 8.78 6.63 -6.85
C SER A 66 8.81 8.15 -6.97
N GLU A 67 9.92 8.75 -6.56
CA GLU A 67 10.46 9.99 -7.15
C GLU A 67 11.56 9.56 -8.16
N PRO A 68 11.56 10.05 -9.42
CA PRO A 68 12.55 9.68 -10.41
C PRO A 68 13.91 10.33 -10.08
N GLY A 69 14.80 9.58 -9.45
CA GLY A 69 16.16 10.09 -9.20
C GLY A 69 17.01 9.28 -8.24
N THR A 70 17.34 8.03 -8.59
CA THR A 70 18.74 7.53 -8.66
C THR A 70 18.75 6.01 -8.72
N LYS A 71 19.27 5.47 -9.83
CA LYS A 71 19.73 4.08 -9.90
C LYS A 71 21.09 4.06 -9.23
N ALA A 72 21.17 3.61 -7.97
CA ALA A 72 22.44 3.16 -7.42
C ALA A 72 22.68 1.72 -7.90
N GLU A 73 23.34 1.65 -9.05
CA GLU A 73 24.09 0.49 -9.51
C GLU A 73 24.92 -0.12 -8.38
N LYS A 74 24.75 -1.43 -8.14
CA LYS A 74 25.82 -2.25 -7.60
C LYS A 74 26.12 -3.31 -8.65
N THR A 75 27.11 -3.01 -9.48
CA THR A 75 27.87 -4.04 -10.16
C THR A 75 28.54 -4.85 -9.06
N GLY A 76 28.19 -6.13 -8.98
CA GLY A 76 28.84 -7.11 -8.12
C GLY A 76 29.60 -8.04 -9.03
N MET A 77 30.81 -7.62 -9.39
CA MET A 77 31.86 -8.40 -10.02
C MET A 77 32.06 -9.71 -9.24
N GLN A 78 31.80 -10.86 -9.87
CA GLN A 78 32.36 -12.13 -9.45
C GLN A 78 33.37 -12.54 -10.51
N GLY A 79 34.63 -12.62 -10.09
CA GLY A 79 35.74 -13.08 -10.90
C GLY A 79 35.85 -14.59 -10.94
#